data_AF-A0A2V9H4S5-F1
#
_entry.id   AF-A0A2V9H4S5-F1
#
_cell.length_a   1.000
_cell.length_b   1.000
_cell.length_c   1.000
_cell.angle_alpha   90.00
_cell.angle_beta   90.00
_cell.angle_gamma   90.00
#
_symmetry.space_group_name_H-M   'P 1'
#
loop_
_entity.id
_entity.type
_entity.pdbx_description
1 polymer ?
#
loop_
_entity_poly.entity_id
_entity_poly.type
_entity_poly.pdbx_seq_one_letter_code
_entity_poly.pdbx_strand_id
1 'polypeptide(L)'
;MTEDDLQLLYEYDRWANNRVLQAVSALTAEQFTRDLGGSFRSVRDTIVHIIGGEWGWLAYWKEPSPSSAFLTDLRTRRDALFHPDAFPNIAVVQLKWAESGDPPESAAAG
;
A
#
# COMPACT_ATOMS: atom_id res chain seq x y z
N MET A 1 -19.65 -15.38 1.43
CA MET A 1 -18.28 -15.24 0.91
C MET A 1 -17.75 -16.63 0.70
N THR A 2 -17.66 -17.03 -0.56
CA THR A 2 -17.05 -18.28 -1.03
C THR A 2 -15.55 -18.09 -1.26
N GLU A 3 -14.86 -19.16 -1.62
CA GLU A 3 -13.47 -19.08 -2.09
C GLU A 3 -13.36 -18.22 -3.36
N ASP A 4 -14.28 -18.40 -4.31
CA ASP A 4 -14.35 -17.58 -5.53
C ASP A 4 -14.55 -16.08 -5.22
N ASP A 5 -15.39 -15.73 -4.23
CA ASP A 5 -15.57 -14.34 -3.81
C ASP A 5 -14.26 -13.74 -3.27
N LEU A 6 -13.48 -14.52 -2.52
CA LEU A 6 -12.20 -14.08 -1.97
C LEU A 6 -11.15 -13.89 -3.08
N GLN A 7 -11.09 -14.82 -4.03
CA GLN A 7 -10.17 -14.71 -5.16
C GLN A 7 -10.49 -13.48 -6.02
N LEU A 8 -11.78 -13.24 -6.31
CA LEU A 8 -12.21 -12.06 -7.05
C LEU A 8 -11.83 -10.76 -6.34
N LEU A 9 -12.03 -10.68 -5.02
CA LEU A 9 -11.67 -9.48 -4.25
C LEU A 9 -10.16 -9.25 -4.23
N TYR A 10 -9.36 -10.31 -4.15
CA TYR A 10 -7.89 -10.21 -4.19
C TYR A 10 -7.39 -9.73 -5.56
N GLU A 11 -7.92 -10.30 -6.65
CA GLU A 11 -7.59 -9.86 -8.02
C GLU A 11 -8.04 -8.41 -8.28
N TYR A 12 -9.22 -8.04 -7.77
CA TYR A 12 -9.72 -6.67 -7.86
C TYR A 12 -8.82 -5.68 -7.11
N ASP A 13 -8.38 -6.01 -5.90
CA ASP A 13 -7.51 -5.15 -5.10
C ASP A 13 -6.18 -4.89 -5.82
N ARG A 14 -5.57 -5.94 -6.35
CA ARG A 14 -4.35 -5.84 -7.19
C ARG A 14 -4.57 -4.95 -8.41
N TRP A 15 -5.67 -5.15 -9.14
CA TRP A 15 -6.03 -4.31 -10.29
C TRP A 15 -6.21 -2.84 -9.89
N ALA A 16 -6.95 -2.58 -8.81
CA ALA A 16 -7.25 -1.25 -8.32
C ALA A 16 -5.97 -0.52 -7.90
N ASN A 17 -5.10 -1.18 -7.14
CA ASN A 17 -3.82 -0.62 -6.69
C ASN A 17 -2.92 -0.29 -7.89
N ASN A 18 -2.84 -1.16 -8.91
CA ASN A 18 -2.10 -0.88 -10.14
C ASN A 18 -2.64 0.34 -10.89
N ARG A 19 -3.96 0.48 -11.03
CA ARG A 19 -4.58 1.64 -11.69
C ARG A 19 -4.30 2.93 -10.94
N VAL A 20 -4.40 2.90 -9.62
CA VAL A 20 -4.09 4.05 -8.78
C VAL A 20 -2.63 4.42 -8.95
N LEU A 21 -1.69 3.49 -8.74
CA LEU A 21 -0.24 3.71 -8.87
C LEU A 21 0.14 4.29 -10.25
N GLN A 22 -0.47 3.78 -11.32
CA GLN A 22 -0.29 4.30 -12.67
C GLN A 22 -0.81 5.74 -12.83
N ALA A 23 -1.95 6.07 -12.24
CA ALA A 23 -2.47 7.44 -12.30
C ALA A 23 -1.55 8.42 -11.54
N VAL A 24 -1.03 8.01 -10.38
CA VAL A 24 -0.13 8.86 -9.58
C VAL A 24 1.26 9.01 -10.19
N SER A 25 1.68 8.10 -11.08
CA SER A 25 3.02 8.16 -11.68
C SER A 25 3.25 9.37 -12.58
N ALA A 26 2.19 10.08 -12.96
CA ALA A 26 2.26 11.32 -13.72
C ALA A 26 2.59 12.56 -12.86
N LEU A 27 2.53 12.45 -11.53
CA LEU A 27 2.78 13.58 -10.63
C LEU A 27 4.29 13.83 -10.43
N THR A 28 4.67 15.10 -10.32
CA THR A 28 5.99 15.45 -9.79
C THR A 28 6.07 15.16 -8.29
N ALA A 29 7.28 15.11 -7.73
CA ALA A 29 7.48 14.93 -6.29
C ALA A 29 6.77 16.02 -5.47
N GLU A 30 6.78 17.26 -5.96
CA GLU A 30 6.11 18.39 -5.31
C GLU A 30 4.60 18.23 -5.34
N GLN A 31 4.02 17.79 -6.47
CA GLN A 31 2.58 17.53 -6.57
C GLN A 31 2.15 16.34 -5.71
N PHE A 32 2.99 15.30 -5.64
CA PHE A 32 2.75 14.09 -4.86
C PHE A 32 2.73 14.38 -3.34
N THR A 33 3.61 15.26 -2.87
CA THR A 33 3.78 15.63 -1.46
C THR A 33 2.95 16.84 -1.03
N ARG A 34 2.34 17.55 -1.99
CA ARG A 34 1.57 18.76 -1.73
C ARG A 34 0.45 18.52 -0.72
N ASP A 35 0.32 19.45 0.23
CA ASP A 35 -0.80 19.50 1.16
C ASP A 35 -2.10 19.93 0.45
N LEU A 36 -3.14 19.13 0.63
CA LEU A 36 -4.48 19.26 0.07
C LEU A 36 -5.55 19.42 1.16
N GLY A 37 -5.18 19.37 2.46
CA GLY A 37 -6.09 19.66 3.58
C GLY A 37 -7.11 18.57 3.93
N GLY A 38 -6.91 17.32 3.49
CA GLY A 38 -7.78 16.16 3.80
C GLY A 38 -7.35 15.36 5.04
N SER A 39 -8.06 14.26 5.33
CA SER A 39 -7.73 13.32 6.43
C SER A 39 -6.32 12.73 6.28
N PHE A 40 -5.93 12.41 5.04
CA PHE A 40 -4.55 12.28 4.63
C PHE A 40 -4.18 13.57 3.90
N ARG A 41 -3.11 14.24 4.35
CA ARG A 41 -2.84 15.61 3.93
C ARG A 41 -2.41 15.71 2.48
N SER A 42 -1.87 14.65 1.89
CA SER A 42 -1.36 14.64 0.52
C SER A 42 -1.76 13.38 -0.25
N VAL A 43 -1.48 13.39 -1.56
CA VAL A 43 -1.59 12.18 -2.39
C VAL A 43 -0.63 11.11 -1.87
N ARG A 44 0.62 11.48 -1.54
CA ARG A 44 1.60 10.59 -0.88
C ARG A 44 1.00 9.91 0.34
N ASP A 45 0.47 10.68 1.28
CA ASP A 45 -0.02 10.14 2.55
C ASP A 45 -1.19 9.17 2.31
N THR A 46 -2.04 9.46 1.32
CA THR A 46 -3.13 8.56 0.91
C THR A 46 -2.60 7.24 0.35
N ILE A 47 -1.64 7.29 -0.58
CA ILE A 47 -1.08 6.09 -1.20
C ILE A 47 -0.31 5.25 -0.17
N VAL A 48 0.52 5.89 0.66
CA VAL A 48 1.27 5.23 1.74
C VAL A 48 0.32 4.55 2.73
N HIS A 49 -0.83 5.18 3.03
CA HIS A 49 -1.86 4.57 3.87
C HIS A 49 -2.47 3.31 3.24
N ILE A 50 -2.82 3.36 1.94
CA ILE A 50 -3.39 2.21 1.21
C ILE A 50 -2.41 1.03 1.26
N ILE A 51 -1.15 1.26 0.86
CA ILE A 51 -0.18 0.17 0.78
C ILE A 51 0.21 -0.41 2.15
N GLY A 52 0.31 0.45 3.17
CA GLY A 52 0.56 0.01 4.55
C GLY A 52 -0.64 -0.72 5.16
N GLY A 53 -1.85 -0.39 4.70
CA GLY A 53 -3.09 -1.09 5.04
C GLY A 53 -3.09 -2.51 4.50
N GLU A 54 -2.82 -2.69 3.20
CA GLU A 54 -2.73 -4.02 2.58
C GLU A 54 -1.66 -4.88 3.26
N TRP A 55 -0.44 -4.34 3.43
CA TRP A 55 0.64 -5.05 4.14
C TRP A 55 0.21 -5.51 5.54
N GLY A 56 -0.48 -4.63 6.29
CA GLY A 56 -0.99 -4.94 7.63
C GLY A 56 -2.02 -6.07 7.61
N TRP A 57 -2.99 -6.03 6.69
CA TRP A 57 -4.01 -7.08 6.57
C TRP A 57 -3.41 -8.43 6.13
N LEU A 58 -2.50 -8.44 5.16
CA LEU A 58 -1.80 -9.66 4.73
C LEU A 58 -0.99 -10.28 5.87
N ALA A 59 -0.28 -9.44 6.65
CA ALA A 59 0.46 -9.91 7.82
C ALA A 59 -0.47 -10.47 8.90
N TYR A 60 -1.64 -9.84 9.11
CA TYR A 60 -2.64 -10.32 10.05
C TYR A 60 -3.26 -11.65 9.62
N TRP A 61 -3.64 -11.81 8.34
CA TRP A 61 -4.23 -13.05 7.83
C TRP A 61 -3.26 -14.25 7.83
N LYS A 62 -1.95 -13.98 7.76
CA LYS A 62 -0.90 -15.02 7.84
C LYS A 62 -0.60 -15.45 9.28
N GLU A 63 -1.05 -14.71 10.29
CA GLU A 63 -0.86 -15.04 11.70
C GLU A 63 -1.93 -16.05 12.15
N PRO A 64 -1.57 -17.30 12.52
CA PRO A 64 -2.55 -18.31 12.88
C PRO A 64 -3.35 -18.00 14.14
N SER A 65 -2.81 -17.21 15.08
CA SER A 65 -3.47 -16.90 16.35
C SER A 65 -3.18 -15.46 16.80
N PRO A 66 -3.79 -14.45 16.14
CA PRO A 66 -3.48 -13.05 16.43
C PRO A 66 -3.95 -12.65 17.83
N SER A 67 -3.02 -12.08 18.59
CA SER A 67 -3.26 -11.55 19.94
C SER A 67 -3.27 -10.02 19.95
N SER A 68 -3.74 -9.41 21.04
CA SER A 68 -3.65 -7.95 21.24
C SER A 68 -2.18 -7.46 21.20
N ALA A 69 -1.24 -8.25 21.75
CA ALA A 69 0.18 -7.94 21.69
C ALA A 69 0.70 -7.97 20.24
N PHE A 70 0.32 -8.99 19.46
CA PHE A 70 0.65 -9.06 18.04
C PHE A 70 0.10 -7.86 17.26
N LEU A 71 -1.16 -7.47 17.48
CA LEU A 71 -1.78 -6.31 16.81
C LEU A 71 -1.07 -5.00 17.14
N THR A 72 -0.60 -4.86 18.39
CA THR A 72 0.15 -3.68 18.84
C THR A 72 1.52 -3.61 18.15
N ASP A 73 2.23 -4.73 18.11
CA ASP A 73 3.51 -4.84 17.40
C ASP A 73 3.34 -4.62 15.89
N LEU A 74 2.33 -5.23 15.27
CA LEU A 74 2.03 -5.09 13.85
C LEU A 74 1.75 -3.64 13.47
N ARG A 75 0.96 -2.92 14.28
CA ARG A 75 0.70 -1.49 14.10
C ARG A 75 1.98 -0.68 14.18
N THR A 76 2.81 -0.96 15.18
CA THR A 76 4.10 -0.28 15.38
C THR A 76 5.03 -0.50 14.20
N ARG A 77 5.14 -1.74 13.71
CA ARG A 77 5.92 -2.08 12.51
C ARG A 77 5.39 -1.40 11.27
N ARG A 78 4.08 -1.39 11.05
CA ARG A 78 3.46 -0.70 9.92
C ARG A 78 3.80 0.80 9.95
N ASP A 79 3.62 1.45 11.10
CA ASP A 79 3.87 2.90 11.22
C ASP A 79 5.35 3.24 10.97
N ALA A 80 6.28 2.35 11.35
CA ALA A 80 7.69 2.50 11.05
C ALA A 80 8.03 2.24 9.56
N LEU A 81 7.46 1.20 8.96
CA LEU A 81 7.73 0.81 7.57
C LEU A 81 7.08 1.73 6.55
N PHE A 82 5.94 2.34 6.90
CA PHE A 82 5.11 3.16 6.03
C PHE A 82 5.00 4.60 6.56
N HIS A 83 6.06 5.12 7.19
CA HIS A 83 6.09 6.52 7.58
C HIS A 83 6.14 7.41 6.31
N PRO A 84 5.20 8.37 6.11
CA PRO A 84 5.10 9.11 4.84
C PRO A 84 6.38 9.79 4.38
N ASP A 85 7.21 10.29 5.31
CA ASP A 85 8.46 10.98 4.96
C ASP A 85 9.53 10.07 4.34
N ALA A 86 9.38 8.75 4.42
CA ALA A 86 10.23 7.79 3.71
C ALA A 86 9.87 7.68 2.21
N PHE A 87 8.78 8.30 1.75
CA PHE A 87 8.25 8.16 0.38
C PHE A 87 8.21 9.52 -0.33
N PRO A 88 9.36 10.07 -0.77
CA PRO A 88 9.42 11.40 -1.39
C PRO A 88 8.77 11.45 -2.79
N ASN A 89 8.59 10.31 -3.45
CA ASN A 89 7.99 10.20 -4.77
C ASN A 89 7.39 8.80 -5.00
N ILE A 90 6.65 8.66 -6.09
CA ILE A 90 5.95 7.43 -6.48
C ILE A 90 6.90 6.25 -6.76
N ALA A 91 8.13 6.48 -7.22
CA ALA A 91 9.06 5.39 -7.51
C ALA A 91 9.47 4.63 -6.24
N VAL A 92 9.63 5.33 -5.11
CA VAL A 92 9.93 4.71 -3.81
C VAL A 92 8.74 3.87 -3.32
N VAL A 93 7.51 4.34 -3.55
CA VAL A 93 6.29 3.57 -3.24
C VAL A 93 6.24 2.28 -4.06
N GLN A 94 6.46 2.38 -5.38
CA GLN A 94 6.44 1.23 -6.28
C GLN A 94 7.52 0.19 -5.93
N LEU A 95 8.73 0.65 -5.56
CA LEU A 95 9.78 -0.23 -5.08
C LEU A 95 9.34 -0.97 -3.80
N LYS A 96 8.77 -0.23 -2.84
CA LYS A 96 8.31 -0.83 -1.58
C LYS A 96 7.17 -1.83 -1.78
N TRP A 97 6.30 -1.53 -2.74
CA TRP A 97 5.21 -2.42 -3.14
C TRP A 97 5.72 -3.74 -3.70
N ALA A 98 6.69 -3.67 -4.62
CA ALA A 98 7.30 -4.86 -5.21
C ALA A 98 8.01 -5.75 -4.17
N GLU A 99 8.68 -5.16 -3.16
CA GLU A 99 9.27 -5.92 -2.04
C GLU A 99 8.24 -6.69 -1.21
N SER A 100 7.00 -6.21 -1.16
CA SER A 100 5.94 -6.76 -0.31
C SER A 100 5.24 -7.97 -0.95
N GLY A 101 5.57 -8.30 -2.21
CA GLY A 101 5.22 -9.57 -2.85
C GLY A 101 4.18 -9.50 -3.97
N ASP A 102 3.74 -8.30 -4.38
CA ASP A 102 2.80 -8.17 -5.51
C ASP A 102 3.23 -7.06 -6.51
N PRO A 103 4.13 -7.36 -7.46
CA PRO A 103 4.69 -6.33 -8.34
C PRO A 103 3.63 -5.72 -9.27
N PRO A 104 3.73 -4.41 -9.59
CA PRO A 104 2.84 -3.77 -10.53
C PRO A 104 3.01 -4.37 -11.92
N GLU A 105 1.90 -4.54 -12.65
CA GLU A 105 1.83 -5.22 -13.95
C GLU A 105 2.79 -4.61 -14.99
N SER A 106 3.14 -3.32 -14.85
CA SER A 106 4.10 -2.62 -15.71
C SER A 106 5.55 -3.11 -15.58
N ALA A 107 5.87 -3.94 -14.58
CA ALA A 107 7.19 -4.55 -14.44
C ALA A 107 7.40 -5.80 -15.33
N ALA A 108 6.34 -6.27 -16.01
CA ALA A 108 6.39 -7.46 -16.88
C ALA A 108 6.50 -7.15 -18.38
N ALA A 109 6.60 -5.88 -18.77
CA ALA A 109 6.79 -5.48 -20.17
C ALA A 109 8.22 -4.95 -20.38
N GLY A 110 9.16 -5.87 -20.57
CA GLY A 110 10.54 -5.63 -20.98
C GLY A 110 11.03 -6.75 -21.87
#